data_AF-R4K520-F1
#
_entry.id   AF-R4K520-F1
#
_cell.length_a   1.000
_cell.length_b   1.000
_cell.length_c   1.000
_cell.angle_alpha   90.00
_cell.angle_beta   90.00
_cell.angle_gamma   90.00
#
_symmetry.space_group_name_H-M   'P 1'
#
loop_
_entity.id
_entity.type
_entity.pdbx_description
1 polymer ?
#
loop_
_entity_poly.entity_id
_entity_poly.type
_entity_poly.pdbx_seq_one_letter_code
_entity_poly.pdbx_strand_id
1 'polypeptide(L)' 'MSNKDLKNRTPISNAINTKLWNELKEYSKQTGIPISKLLDRAIELYLESTKK' A
#
# COMPACT_ATOMS: atom_id res chain seq x y z
N MET A 1 -20.23 13.09 -3.66
CA MET A 1 -19.52 13.98 -2.71
C MET A 1 -18.08 13.52 -2.60
N SER A 2 -17.20 14.27 -3.26
CA SER A 2 -15.76 14.00 -3.39
C SER A 2 -15.04 14.33 -2.08
N ASN A 3 -14.74 13.34 -1.25
CA ASN A 3 -13.65 13.45 -0.29
C ASN A 3 -12.36 13.06 -1.02
N LYS A 4 -11.90 13.92 -1.93
CA LYS A 4 -10.75 13.68 -2.82
C LYS A 4 -9.47 14.34 -2.29
N ASP A 5 -9.49 14.73 -1.02
CA ASP A 5 -8.52 15.65 -0.43
C ASP A 5 -7.65 15.02 0.66
N LEU A 6 -7.33 13.72 0.54
CA LEU A 6 -6.08 13.24 1.12
C LEU A 6 -4.95 13.81 0.25
N LYS A 7 -4.56 15.07 0.49
CA LYS A 7 -3.61 15.85 -0.33
C LYS A 7 -2.28 15.13 -0.62
N ASN A 8 -1.91 14.15 0.22
CA ASN A 8 -0.67 13.37 0.11
C ASN A 8 -0.87 11.94 -0.41
N ARG A 9 -2.08 11.52 -0.79
CA ARG A 9 -2.36 10.15 -1.25
C ARG A 9 -3.03 10.15 -2.61
N THR A 10 -2.33 9.58 -3.60
CA THR A 10 -2.89 9.35 -4.93
C THR A 10 -3.67 8.04 -4.91
N PRO A 11 -4.97 8.02 -5.26
CA PRO A 11 -5.69 6.76 -5.46
C PRO A 11 -5.12 6.08 -6.71
N ILE A 12 -4.43 4.97 -6.51
CA ILE A 12 -3.83 4.18 -7.60
C ILE A 12 -4.78 3.04 -7.93
N SER A 13 -5.22 2.97 -9.18
CA SER A 13 -5.86 1.77 -9.73
C SER A 13 -4.78 0.95 -10.41
N ASN A 14 -4.33 -0.15 -9.78
CA ASN A 14 -3.34 -1.04 -10.36
C ASN A 14 -3.71 -2.51 -10.13
N ALA A 15 -3.24 -3.38 -11.02
CA ALA A 15 -3.37 -4.82 -10.88
C ALA A 15 -2.22 -5.37 -10.02
N ILE A 16 -2.56 -5.94 -8.86
CA ILE A 16 -1.64 -6.66 -7.97
C ILE A 16 -2.03 -8.14 -7.98
N ASN A 17 -1.04 -9.02 -7.84
CA ASN A 17 -1.28 -10.45 -7.71
C ASN A 17 -2.25 -10.74 -6.53
N THR A 18 -3.32 -11.48 -6.80
CA THR A 18 -4.37 -11.80 -5.82
C THR A 18 -3.85 -12.49 -4.58
N LYS A 19 -2.81 -13.33 -4.70
CA LYS A 19 -2.19 -14.02 -3.56
C LYS A 19 -1.48 -13.03 -2.63
N LEU A 20 -0.65 -12.15 -3.20
CA LEU A 20 0.05 -11.10 -2.45
C LEU A 20 -0.92 -10.14 -1.77
N TRP A 21 -2.01 -9.80 -2.46
CA TRP A 21 -3.06 -8.96 -1.88
C TRP A 21 -3.72 -9.60 -0.66
N ASN A 22 -4.03 -10.89 -0.75
CA ASN A 22 -4.63 -11.62 0.37
C ASN A 22 -3.67 -11.75 1.56
N GLU A 23 -2.39 -12.07 1.31
CA GLU A 23 -1.37 -12.12 2.38
C GLU A 23 -1.18 -10.76 3.05
N LEU A 24 -1.13 -9.68 2.28
CA LEU A 24 -0.98 -8.33 2.80
C LEU A 24 -2.22 -7.88 3.60
N LYS A 25 -3.41 -8.30 3.19
CA LYS A 25 -4.67 -8.06 3.90
C LYS A 25 -4.74 -8.85 5.21
N GLU A 26 -4.32 -10.11 5.21
CA GLU A 26 -4.20 -10.94 6.42
C GLU A 26 -3.22 -10.31 7.41
N TYR A 27 -2.04 -9.91 6.92
CA TYR A 27 -1.01 -9.26 7.73
C TYR A 27 -1.50 -7.94 8.33
N SER A 28 -2.20 -7.12 7.54
CA SER A 28 -2.87 -5.90 8.02
C SER A 28 -3.86 -6.18 9.15
N LYS A 29 -4.64 -7.26 9.03
CA LYS A 29 -5.61 -7.69 10.05
C LYS A 29 -4.92 -8.17 11.33
N GLN A 30 -3.81 -8.89 11.22
CA GLN A 30 -3.06 -9.40 12.37
C GLN A 30 -2.31 -8.30 13.12
N THR A 31 -1.70 -7.36 12.40
CA THR A 31 -0.87 -6.30 12.99
C THR A 31 -1.65 -5.04 13.36
N GLY A 32 -2.88 -4.89 12.85
CA GLY A 32 -3.69 -3.67 12.99
C GLY A 32 -3.18 -2.51 12.13
N ILE A 33 -2.16 -2.72 11.28
CA ILE A 33 -1.60 -1.67 10.43
C ILE A 33 -2.47 -1.53 9.17
N PRO A 34 -2.93 -0.32 8.80
CA PRO A 34 -3.72 -0.12 7.58
C PRO A 34 -2.97 -0.53 6.32
N ILE A 35 -3.65 -1.22 5.39
CA ILE A 35 -3.12 -1.64 4.08
C ILE A 35 -2.42 -0.50 3.33
N SER A 36 -2.99 0.72 3.34
CA SER A 36 -2.38 1.85 2.64
C SER A 36 -0.97 2.16 3.18
N LYS A 37 -0.74 2.08 4.51
CA LYS A 37 0.58 2.31 5.11
C LYS A 37 1.56 1.17 4.80
N LEU A 38 1.06 -0.05 4.69
CA LEU A 38 1.88 -1.20 4.31
C LEU A 38 2.36 -1.07 2.87
N LEU A 39 1.47 -0.65 1.96
CA LEU A 39 1.81 -0.36 0.57
C LEU A 39 2.81 0.79 0.48
N ASP A 40 2.58 1.90 1.19
CA ASP A 40 3.51 3.04 1.23
C ASP A 40 4.92 2.58 1.62
N ARG A 41 5.04 1.82 2.74
CA ARG A 41 6.33 1.26 3.19
C ARG A 41 6.97 0.30 2.21
N ALA A 42 6.20 -0.59 1.59
CA ALA A 42 6.73 -1.54 0.63
C ALA A 42 7.30 -0.82 -0.60
N ILE A 43 6.63 0.24 -1.07
CA ILE A 43 7.09 1.08 -2.18
C ILE A 43 8.34 1.88 -1.77
N GLU A 44 8.37 2.47 -0.57
CA GLU A 44 9.55 3.19 -0.06
C GLU A 44 10.79 2.28 0.00
N LEU A 45 10.65 1.09 0.61
CA LEU A 45 11.74 0.10 0.70
C LEU A 45 12.22 -0.35 -0.68
N TYR A 46 11.30 -0.58 -1.62
CA TYR A 46 11.66 -0.93 -2.98
C TYR A 46 12.42 0.22 -3.64
N LEU A 47 11.90 1.45 -3.59
CA LEU A 47 12.54 2.64 -4.18
C LEU A 47 13.92 2.92 -3.59
N GLU A 48 14.12 2.69 -2.29
CA GLU A 48 15.43 2.79 -1.65
C GLU A 48 16.40 1.73 -2.20
N SER A 49 15.93 0.51 -2.41
CA SER A 49 16.74 -0.58 -2.97
C SER A 49 17.14 -0.37 -4.44
N THR A 50 16.29 0.28 -5.26
CA THR A 50 16.60 0.56 -6.68
C THR A 50 17.43 1.82 -6.90
N LYS A 51 17.53 2.74 -5.93
CA LYS A 51 18.37 3.95 -6.04
C LYS A 51 19.85 3.69 -5.73
N LYS A 52 20.23 2.44 -5.49
CA LYS A 52 21.62 1.98 -5.39
C LYS A 52 22.21 1.73 -6.77
#